data_AF-A0A970UWC4-F1
#
_entry.id   AF-A0A970UWC4-F1
#
_cell.length_a   1.000
_cell.length_b   1.000
_cell.length_c   1.000
_cell.angle_alpha   90.00
_cell.angle_beta   90.00
_cell.angle_gamma   90.00
#
_symmetry.space_group_name_H-M   'P 1'
#
loop_
_entity.id
_entity.type
_entity.pdbx_description
1 polymer ?
#
loop_
_entity_poly.entity_id
_entity_poly.type
_entity_poly.pdbx_seq_one_letter_code
_entity_poly.pdbx_strand_id
1 'polypeptide(L)'
;MKFYFSLFTLVLSYSLIAQNTYNVGTAIASIEPENEAISLTLGGYAAPWEGRFTLCWENLENLSSSEAFTGNGENLFIVSDNIVLKKNPSKNSGWSKAGKADEIQFIAGAGSYIAAVTNDGYLLKSDGNKKKIKWKKIDRLNKEVSAIAGMNNKLYIAEKDGSLWEGVISKASVNWKKIEPLQLDEIISLSANNDRLYALIENGNMFQCDLSAPKIKWIKCAYKNGSTITEDIRQIAVTRNNIIYATDKNNVLYKGKHNSKGDLTARALSIDDNKSKIVIVSLDVVGINDTFAGSVKEEIFRETGIPASAVFINSTHTHFAPVTQNWLTWQEYNQIPDNNYMNTVKNGILKAVKEAVSNTSPAELYFGRGKTDIGYNRCLPEHPELYDSAVDVLKIKYTGNDKESYLFLAACHPVFSTSGALKYTISANFPGVARKIIEDRTNSANSLFLQGTTGDINPTDNGEEISGKKLAEEVIAVLNRPMKKIEGTISFSLDTLNVPIVPFSKTEV
;
A
#
# COMPACT_ATOMS: atom_id res chain seq x y z
N MET A 1 -61.11 35.58 56.80
CA MET A 1 -59.82 35.81 56.10
C MET A 1 -58.95 34.57 56.30
N LYS A 2 -58.37 34.05 55.20
CA LYS A 2 -57.36 32.96 55.08
C LYS A 2 -57.85 31.52 55.15
N PHE A 3 -57.36 30.61 54.32
CA PHE A 3 -57.01 30.56 52.88
C PHE A 3 -56.88 29.05 52.62
N TYR A 4 -57.56 28.50 51.62
CA TYR A 4 -57.41 27.10 51.22
C TYR A 4 -56.05 26.93 50.53
N PHE A 5 -55.23 25.97 50.98
CA PHE A 5 -54.05 25.53 50.24
C PHE A 5 -54.34 24.12 49.70
N SER A 6 -54.63 24.04 48.41
CA SER A 6 -54.72 22.80 47.67
C SER A 6 -53.32 22.46 47.16
N LEU A 7 -52.77 21.31 47.58
CA LEU A 7 -51.46 20.83 47.16
C LEU A 7 -51.61 20.09 45.83
N PHE A 8 -51.21 20.72 44.73
CA PHE A 8 -51.14 20.10 43.42
C PHE A 8 -49.86 19.25 43.35
N THR A 9 -49.99 17.93 43.48
CA THR A 9 -48.90 16.99 43.16
C THR A 9 -48.71 16.92 41.65
N LEU A 10 -47.67 17.61 41.17
CA LEU A 10 -47.19 17.50 39.80
C LEU A 10 -46.50 16.13 39.64
N VAL A 11 -47.21 15.16 39.06
CA VAL A 11 -46.59 13.89 38.63
C VAL A 11 -45.72 14.23 37.41
N LEU A 12 -44.42 14.47 37.64
CA LEU A 12 -43.44 14.39 36.57
C LEU A 12 -43.37 12.93 36.13
N SER A 13 -44.04 12.63 35.01
CA SER A 13 -43.72 11.47 34.19
C SER A 13 -42.27 11.62 33.74
N TYR A 14 -41.36 10.95 34.44
CA TYR A 14 -40.08 10.56 33.86
C TYR A 14 -40.40 9.63 32.70
N SER A 15 -40.57 10.19 31.51
CA SER A 15 -40.39 9.45 30.28
C SER A 15 -38.96 8.94 30.32
N LEU A 16 -38.79 7.68 30.74
CA LEU A 16 -37.62 6.89 30.40
C LEU A 16 -37.52 7.00 28.87
N ILE A 17 -36.63 7.86 28.39
CA ILE A 17 -36.29 7.90 26.97
C ILE A 17 -35.58 6.56 26.72
N ALA A 18 -36.37 5.55 26.37
CA ALA A 18 -35.88 4.36 25.73
C ALA A 18 -35.04 4.84 24.56
N GLN A 19 -33.78 4.42 24.55
CA GLN A 19 -32.80 4.86 23.57
C GLN A 19 -33.21 4.34 22.19
N ASN A 20 -33.96 5.15 21.45
CA ASN A 20 -34.54 4.75 20.18
C ASN A 20 -33.62 5.04 18.98
N THR A 21 -32.52 5.78 19.19
CA THR A 21 -31.62 6.26 18.14
C THR A 21 -30.16 6.27 18.60
N TYR A 22 -29.27 5.89 17.69
CA TYR A 22 -27.81 5.97 17.85
C TYR A 22 -27.29 7.18 17.06
N ASN A 23 -26.18 7.77 17.46
CA ASN A 23 -25.43 8.69 16.62
C ASN A 23 -24.40 7.89 15.82
N VAL A 24 -24.58 7.82 14.51
CA VAL A 24 -23.76 6.98 13.62
C VAL A 24 -23.07 7.85 12.59
N GLY A 25 -21.79 7.59 12.33
CA GLY A 25 -21.05 8.24 11.27
C GLY A 25 -20.20 7.23 10.50
N THR A 26 -20.00 7.50 9.20
CA THR A 26 -19.25 6.63 8.31
C THR A 26 -18.32 7.46 7.43
N ALA A 27 -17.17 6.88 7.07
CA ALA A 27 -16.23 7.50 6.14
C ALA A 27 -15.39 6.47 5.39
N ILE A 28 -14.79 6.93 4.30
CA ILE A 28 -13.95 6.16 3.39
C ILE A 28 -12.68 6.97 3.14
N ALA A 29 -11.52 6.35 3.33
CA ALA A 29 -10.24 6.88 2.90
C ALA A 29 -9.55 5.89 1.97
N SER A 30 -8.87 6.40 0.95
CA SER A 30 -8.00 5.57 0.11
C SER A 30 -6.81 5.05 0.92
N ILE A 31 -6.43 3.81 0.66
CA ILE A 31 -5.14 3.22 1.06
C ILE A 31 -4.40 2.64 -0.15
N GLU A 32 -4.78 3.09 -1.35
CA GLU A 32 -4.02 2.81 -2.57
C GLU A 32 -2.58 3.33 -2.41
N PRO A 33 -1.56 2.58 -2.86
CA PRO A 33 -0.23 3.14 -2.97
C PRO A 33 -0.26 4.28 -4.00
N GLU A 34 0.35 5.40 -3.64
CA GLU A 34 0.42 6.59 -4.49
C GLU A 34 1.60 6.48 -5.49
N ASN A 35 2.25 7.58 -5.84
CA ASN A 35 3.36 7.58 -6.80
C ASN A 35 4.69 7.12 -6.15
N GLU A 36 4.70 6.21 -5.18
CA GLU A 36 5.94 5.72 -4.59
C GLU A 36 6.75 4.86 -5.59
N ALA A 37 8.07 5.07 -5.64
CA ALA A 37 9.01 4.45 -6.58
C ALA A 37 9.14 2.95 -6.36
N ILE A 38 8.58 2.48 -5.25
CA ILE A 38 8.81 1.18 -4.69
C ILE A 38 7.73 0.31 -5.25
N SER A 39 8.08 -0.52 -6.22
CA SER A 39 7.28 -1.69 -6.51
C SER A 39 6.98 -2.44 -5.20
N LEU A 40 5.69 -2.59 -4.91
CA LEU A 40 5.24 -3.24 -3.68
C LEU A 40 5.01 -4.71 -3.94
N THR A 41 5.40 -5.53 -2.98
CA THR A 41 5.14 -6.96 -3.03
C THR A 41 3.70 -7.24 -2.61
N LEU A 42 2.95 -8.02 -3.39
CA LEU A 42 1.58 -8.43 -3.04
C LEU A 42 1.57 -9.59 -2.05
N GLY A 43 0.86 -9.42 -0.93
CA GLY A 43 0.82 -10.41 0.16
C GLY A 43 0.00 -11.65 -0.15
N GLY A 44 0.33 -12.77 0.50
CA GLY A 44 -0.58 -13.89 0.64
C GLY A 44 -0.65 -14.92 -0.52
N TYR A 45 0.16 -14.82 -1.57
CA TYR A 45 0.41 -15.98 -2.47
C TYR A 45 1.88 -16.45 -2.51
N ALA A 46 2.08 -17.76 -2.42
CA ALA A 46 3.39 -18.38 -2.63
C ALA A 46 3.80 -18.43 -4.12
N ALA A 47 2.84 -18.36 -5.05
CA ALA A 47 3.07 -18.43 -6.49
C ALA A 47 2.79 -17.07 -7.20
N PRO A 48 3.59 -16.68 -8.20
CA PRO A 48 4.83 -17.33 -8.63
C PRO A 48 5.91 -17.19 -7.55
N TRP A 49 6.82 -18.15 -7.49
CA TRP A 49 7.84 -18.18 -6.44
C TRP A 49 8.69 -16.94 -6.49
N GLU A 50 8.96 -16.41 -7.68
CA GLU A 50 9.75 -15.23 -8.02
C GLU A 50 9.19 -13.91 -7.44
N GLY A 51 7.95 -13.92 -6.94
CA GLY A 51 7.28 -12.77 -6.31
C GLY A 51 6.21 -12.11 -7.17
N ARG A 52 5.30 -11.37 -6.54
CA ARG A 52 4.30 -10.57 -7.23
C ARG A 52 4.52 -9.13 -6.87
N PHE A 53 4.85 -8.34 -7.88
CA PHE A 53 5.29 -6.96 -7.73
C PHE A 53 4.36 -6.06 -8.54
N THR A 54 3.98 -4.92 -7.96
CA THR A 54 2.92 -4.07 -8.50
C THR A 54 3.40 -3.11 -9.57
N LEU A 55 4.72 -2.96 -9.79
CA LEU A 55 5.25 -2.05 -10.79
C LEU A 55 4.83 -2.44 -12.22
N CYS A 56 4.41 -1.44 -12.98
CA CYS A 56 4.33 -1.45 -14.43
C CYS A 56 4.82 -0.12 -15.00
N TRP A 57 5.04 -0.07 -16.31
CA TRP A 57 5.60 1.08 -17.00
C TRP A 57 4.54 1.82 -17.82
N GLU A 58 4.48 3.15 -17.63
CA GLU A 58 3.74 4.06 -18.49
C GLU A 58 4.71 4.68 -19.50
N ASN A 59 4.46 4.46 -20.80
CA ASN A 59 5.25 5.07 -21.87
C ASN A 59 5.02 6.58 -21.90
N LEU A 60 6.11 7.36 -21.84
CA LEU A 60 6.07 8.81 -21.91
C LEU A 60 6.44 9.35 -23.29
N GLU A 61 7.60 8.97 -23.82
CA GLU A 61 8.11 9.48 -25.10
C GLU A 61 9.25 8.62 -25.66
N ASN A 62 9.51 8.74 -26.96
CA ASN A 62 10.73 8.20 -27.58
C ASN A 62 11.86 9.23 -27.50
N LEU A 63 13.05 8.79 -27.12
CA LEU A 63 14.26 9.60 -27.04
C LEU A 63 15.14 9.35 -28.27
N SER A 64 15.94 10.34 -28.68
CA SER A 64 16.91 10.18 -29.76
C SER A 64 18.03 9.19 -29.40
N SER A 65 18.55 9.30 -28.18
CA SER A 65 19.45 8.34 -27.56
C SER A 65 19.44 8.49 -26.04
N SER A 66 19.87 7.46 -25.32
CA SER A 66 20.03 7.45 -23.86
C SER A 66 21.32 6.71 -23.49
N GLU A 67 22.45 7.42 -23.54
CA GLU A 67 23.76 6.85 -23.18
C GLU A 67 23.89 6.72 -21.65
N ALA A 68 23.44 7.74 -20.91
CA ALA A 68 23.40 7.75 -19.45
C ALA A 68 22.13 8.46 -18.95
N PHE A 69 21.57 8.02 -17.82
CA PHE A 69 20.29 8.50 -17.30
C PHE A 69 20.31 8.61 -15.77
N THR A 70 19.78 9.70 -15.21
CA THR A 70 19.63 9.88 -13.75
C THR A 70 18.51 10.85 -13.41
N GLY A 71 17.99 10.73 -12.18
CA GLY A 71 17.20 11.76 -11.52
C GLY A 71 18.08 12.68 -10.68
N ASN A 72 17.69 13.95 -10.55
CA ASN A 72 18.20 14.85 -9.52
C ASN A 72 17.13 15.86 -9.10
N GLY A 73 16.69 15.80 -7.84
CA GLY A 73 15.53 16.57 -7.39
C GLY A 73 14.28 16.16 -8.16
N GLU A 74 13.57 17.12 -8.73
CA GLU A 74 12.40 16.89 -9.60
C GLU A 74 12.76 16.70 -11.08
N ASN A 75 14.04 16.70 -11.44
CA ASN A 75 14.44 16.70 -12.85
C ASN A 75 15.07 15.37 -13.24
N LEU A 76 14.87 15.00 -14.50
CA LEU A 76 15.60 13.96 -15.19
C LEU A 76 16.74 14.57 -16.00
N PHE A 77 17.84 13.85 -16.05
CA PHE A 77 19.02 14.18 -16.85
C PHE A 77 19.37 12.99 -17.73
N ILE A 78 19.67 13.27 -18.98
CA ILE A 78 20.07 12.28 -19.97
C ILE A 78 21.30 12.76 -20.72
N VAL A 79 22.19 11.83 -21.02
CA VAL A 79 23.30 12.04 -21.94
C VAL A 79 22.88 11.48 -23.31
N SER A 80 22.89 12.35 -24.32
CA SER A 80 22.60 12.02 -25.72
C SER A 80 23.55 12.82 -26.59
N ASP A 81 24.26 12.15 -27.49
CA ASP A 81 25.10 12.80 -28.52
C ASP A 81 26.12 13.79 -27.93
N ASN A 82 26.85 13.39 -26.87
CA ASN A 82 27.79 14.24 -26.13
C ASN A 82 27.18 15.51 -25.50
N ILE A 83 25.86 15.53 -25.24
CA ILE A 83 25.16 16.63 -24.58
C ILE A 83 24.41 16.10 -23.36
N VAL A 84 24.44 16.86 -22.27
CA VAL A 84 23.52 16.63 -21.14
C VAL A 84 22.24 17.41 -21.40
N LEU A 85 21.11 16.71 -21.48
CA LEU A 85 19.78 17.30 -21.52
C LEU A 85 19.11 17.18 -20.15
N LYS A 86 18.20 18.11 -19.86
CA LYS A 86 17.42 18.18 -18.62
C LYS A 86 15.94 18.39 -18.92
N LYS A 87 15.09 17.66 -18.19
CA LYS A 87 13.61 17.80 -18.23
C LYS A 87 13.03 17.70 -16.82
N ASN A 88 12.00 18.48 -16.52
CA ASN A 88 11.14 18.24 -15.37
C ASN A 88 9.88 17.51 -15.87
N PRO A 89 9.69 16.22 -15.55
CA PRO A 89 8.59 15.43 -16.09
C PRO A 89 7.21 15.87 -15.58
N SER A 90 7.14 16.60 -14.46
CA SER A 90 5.89 17.17 -13.95
C SER A 90 5.48 18.46 -14.65
N LYS A 91 6.34 19.03 -15.50
CA LYS A 91 6.06 20.26 -16.25
C LYS A 91 5.87 19.91 -17.73
N ASN A 92 4.97 20.63 -18.39
CA ASN A 92 4.79 20.53 -19.84
C ASN A 92 5.93 21.28 -20.58
N SER A 93 7.16 20.84 -20.35
CA SER A 93 8.38 21.40 -20.94
C SER A 93 9.19 20.28 -21.59
N GLY A 94 9.68 20.54 -22.80
CA GLY A 94 10.58 19.63 -23.49
C GLY A 94 11.96 19.55 -22.86
N TRP A 95 12.81 18.68 -23.43
CA TRP A 95 14.21 18.57 -23.06
C TRP A 95 14.98 19.86 -23.38
N SER A 96 15.81 20.30 -22.44
CA SER A 96 16.64 21.50 -22.58
C SER A 96 18.11 21.18 -22.38
N LYS A 97 18.99 21.82 -23.15
CA LYS A 97 20.44 21.63 -23.04
C LYS A 97 20.96 22.15 -21.70
N ALA A 98 21.50 21.26 -20.88
CA ALA A 98 22.10 21.57 -19.59
C ALA A 98 23.63 21.70 -19.66
N GLY A 99 24.32 20.96 -20.53
CA GLY A 99 25.78 21.05 -20.64
C GLY A 99 26.38 20.17 -21.73
N LYS A 100 27.70 20.15 -21.83
CA LYS A 100 28.43 19.16 -22.63
C LYS A 100 28.61 17.87 -21.84
N ALA A 101 28.70 16.75 -22.53
CA ALA A 101 28.91 15.43 -21.96
C ALA A 101 30.11 14.74 -22.62
N ASP A 102 31.22 15.47 -22.75
CA ASP A 102 32.44 14.98 -23.41
C ASP A 102 32.92 13.69 -22.72
N GLU A 103 32.82 12.55 -23.43
CA GLU A 103 33.22 11.21 -22.98
C GLU A 103 32.50 10.70 -21.71
N ILE A 104 31.33 11.23 -21.36
CA ILE A 104 30.58 10.78 -20.18
C ILE A 104 29.93 9.42 -20.45
N GLN A 105 30.29 8.43 -19.63
CA GLN A 105 29.72 7.09 -19.66
C GLN A 105 28.53 6.95 -18.69
N PHE A 106 28.66 7.54 -17.50
CA PHE A 106 27.64 7.45 -16.46
C PHE A 106 27.36 8.80 -15.82
N ILE A 107 26.14 9.01 -15.34
CA ILE A 107 25.72 10.24 -14.67
C ILE A 107 24.90 9.90 -13.42
N ALA A 108 25.06 10.67 -12.34
CA ALA A 108 24.29 10.51 -11.10
C ALA A 108 23.93 11.86 -10.49
N GLY A 109 22.67 12.05 -10.15
CA GLY A 109 22.22 13.15 -9.30
C GLY A 109 22.40 12.82 -7.83
N ALA A 110 22.78 13.80 -7.01
CA ALA A 110 23.03 13.64 -5.57
C ALA A 110 22.38 14.78 -4.75
N GLY A 111 21.23 15.25 -5.21
CA GLY A 111 20.53 16.42 -4.65
C GLY A 111 21.22 17.73 -5.04
N SER A 112 22.24 18.13 -4.28
CA SER A 112 22.91 19.44 -4.45
C SER A 112 23.91 19.48 -5.61
N TYR A 113 24.37 18.32 -6.09
CA TYR A 113 25.31 18.21 -7.18
C TYR A 113 24.93 17.07 -8.13
N ILE A 114 25.57 17.08 -9.30
CA ILE A 114 25.54 15.97 -10.25
C ILE A 114 26.98 15.49 -10.42
N ALA A 115 27.16 14.18 -10.46
CA ALA A 115 28.42 13.52 -10.76
C ALA A 115 28.34 12.82 -12.10
N ALA A 116 29.50 12.59 -12.72
CA ALA A 116 29.61 11.78 -13.92
C ALA A 116 30.93 11.02 -13.92
N VAL A 117 30.94 9.86 -14.59
CA VAL A 117 32.16 9.07 -14.83
C VAL A 117 32.40 9.06 -16.33
N THR A 118 33.63 9.36 -16.74
CA THR A 118 34.05 9.33 -18.14
C THR A 118 34.55 7.95 -18.57
N ASN A 119 34.61 7.71 -19.89
CA ASN A 119 35.11 6.47 -20.47
C ASN A 119 36.56 6.10 -20.04
N ASP A 120 37.38 7.10 -19.70
CA ASP A 120 38.76 6.94 -19.22
C ASP A 120 38.88 6.92 -17.67
N GLY A 121 37.75 6.86 -16.97
CA GLY A 121 37.67 6.63 -15.52
C GLY A 121 37.76 7.88 -14.64
N TYR A 122 37.70 9.11 -15.17
CA TYR A 122 37.63 10.30 -14.33
C TYR A 122 36.25 10.49 -13.71
N LEU A 123 36.24 10.85 -12.42
CA LEU A 123 35.04 11.31 -11.73
C LEU A 123 34.92 12.83 -11.85
N LEU A 124 33.80 13.27 -12.40
CA LEU A 124 33.44 14.66 -12.59
C LEU A 124 32.35 15.08 -11.60
N LYS A 125 32.36 16.35 -11.21
CA LYS A 125 31.31 16.96 -10.39
C LYS A 125 30.87 18.29 -10.98
N SER A 126 29.57 18.57 -10.90
CA SER A 126 29.00 19.89 -11.17
C SER A 126 27.89 20.23 -10.17
N ASP A 127 27.59 21.52 -10.06
CA ASP A 127 26.49 22.00 -9.22
C ASP A 127 25.14 21.65 -9.90
N GLY A 128 24.32 20.87 -9.20
CA GLY A 128 23.06 20.34 -9.72
C GLY A 128 21.93 21.37 -9.77
N ASN A 129 22.10 22.50 -9.05
CA ASN A 129 21.12 23.58 -8.98
C ASN A 129 21.32 24.63 -10.08
N LYS A 130 22.50 24.64 -10.74
CA LYS A 130 22.76 25.58 -11.83
C LYS A 130 22.03 25.19 -13.11
N LYS A 131 21.61 26.21 -13.86
CA LYS A 131 21.00 26.02 -15.20
C LYS A 131 21.96 25.37 -16.20
N LYS A 132 23.25 25.66 -16.08
CA LYS A 132 24.30 25.11 -16.94
C LYS A 132 25.30 24.29 -16.12
N ILE A 133 25.53 23.06 -16.56
CA ILE A 133 26.51 22.14 -16.01
C ILE A 133 27.91 22.57 -16.46
N LYS A 134 28.81 22.67 -15.49
CA LYS A 134 30.25 22.91 -15.66
C LYS A 134 31.01 21.87 -14.87
N TRP A 135 31.61 20.92 -15.58
CA TRP A 135 32.31 19.79 -14.97
C TRP A 135 33.63 20.21 -14.33
N LYS A 136 33.93 19.63 -13.17
CA LYS A 136 35.24 19.68 -12.51
C LYS A 136 35.67 18.24 -12.24
N LYS A 137 36.89 17.88 -12.63
CA LYS A 137 37.51 16.61 -12.25
C LYS A 137 37.75 16.62 -10.74
N ILE A 138 37.35 15.57 -10.04
CA ILE A 138 37.48 15.47 -8.57
C ILE A 138 38.17 14.19 -8.12
N ASP A 139 38.21 13.15 -8.96
CA ASP A 139 38.89 11.89 -8.66
C ASP A 139 39.21 11.14 -9.97
N ARG A 140 40.05 10.10 -9.89
CA ARG A 140 40.26 9.12 -10.96
C ARG A 140 40.05 7.71 -10.41
N LEU A 141 39.06 7.03 -10.95
CA LEU A 141 38.65 5.71 -10.48
C LEU A 141 39.53 4.64 -11.13
N ASN A 142 40.28 3.91 -10.32
CA ASN A 142 40.94 2.67 -10.74
C ASN A 142 39.98 1.47 -10.62
N LYS A 143 38.74 1.65 -11.08
CA LYS A 143 37.61 0.72 -10.90
C LYS A 143 36.93 0.50 -12.24
N GLU A 144 36.45 -0.72 -12.49
CA GLU A 144 35.66 -1.01 -13.68
C GLU A 144 34.19 -0.71 -13.43
N VAL A 145 33.85 0.59 -13.43
CA VAL A 145 32.49 1.07 -13.13
C VAL A 145 31.47 0.49 -14.10
N SER A 146 30.40 -0.09 -13.56
CA SER A 146 29.23 -0.54 -14.30
C SER A 146 27.99 0.31 -14.06
N ALA A 147 27.89 0.96 -12.89
CA ALA A 147 26.80 1.88 -12.56
C ALA A 147 27.20 2.87 -11.45
N ILE A 148 26.51 4.03 -11.43
CA ILE A 148 26.69 5.06 -10.39
C ILE A 148 25.34 5.61 -9.94
N ALA A 149 25.20 5.84 -8.64
CA ALA A 149 24.10 6.61 -8.06
C ALA A 149 24.63 7.66 -7.09
N GLY A 150 23.79 8.67 -6.81
CA GLY A 150 24.11 9.73 -5.87
C GLY A 150 22.96 9.96 -4.91
N MET A 151 23.29 10.24 -3.66
CA MET A 151 22.31 10.63 -2.65
C MET A 151 23.00 11.44 -1.58
N ASN A 152 22.45 12.63 -1.30
CA ASN A 152 23.06 13.57 -0.37
C ASN A 152 24.53 13.84 -0.74
N ASN A 153 25.46 13.82 0.21
CA ASN A 153 26.89 14.04 -0.05
C ASN A 153 27.67 12.76 -0.40
N LYS A 154 26.96 11.69 -0.79
CA LYS A 154 27.53 10.39 -1.10
C LYS A 154 27.31 9.99 -2.55
N LEU A 155 28.26 9.23 -3.07
CA LEU A 155 28.17 8.50 -4.33
C LEU A 155 28.21 7.01 -4.05
N TYR A 156 27.57 6.23 -4.90
CA TYR A 156 27.58 4.78 -4.87
C TYR A 156 28.01 4.28 -6.24
N ILE A 157 29.02 3.41 -6.28
CA ILE A 157 29.56 2.86 -7.52
C ILE A 157 29.49 1.34 -7.45
N ALA A 158 28.85 0.73 -8.45
CA ALA A 158 28.99 -0.68 -8.73
C ALA A 158 30.11 -0.91 -9.75
N GLU A 159 30.87 -1.98 -9.55
CA GLU A 159 31.86 -2.48 -10.49
C GLU A 159 31.33 -3.69 -11.26
N LYS A 160 31.95 -3.99 -12.40
CA LYS A 160 31.61 -5.15 -13.24
C LYS A 160 31.79 -6.49 -12.52
N ASP A 161 32.67 -6.55 -11.52
CA ASP A 161 32.86 -7.74 -10.69
C ASP A 161 31.76 -7.91 -9.62
N GLY A 162 30.75 -7.02 -9.62
CA GLY A 162 29.67 -6.97 -8.66
C GLY A 162 29.94 -6.01 -7.50
N SER A 163 31.19 -5.68 -7.17
CA SER A 163 31.53 -4.91 -5.96
C SER A 163 30.81 -3.55 -5.88
N LEU A 164 30.26 -3.22 -4.71
CA LEU A 164 29.60 -1.93 -4.45
C LEU A 164 30.41 -1.06 -3.47
N TRP A 165 30.54 0.21 -3.79
CA TRP A 165 31.35 1.17 -3.03
C TRP A 165 30.57 2.43 -2.67
N GLU A 166 30.65 2.85 -1.42
CA GLU A 166 30.21 4.16 -0.96
C GLU A 166 31.38 5.15 -0.99
N GLY A 167 31.19 6.29 -1.65
CA GLY A 167 32.15 7.38 -1.74
C GLY A 167 31.64 8.63 -1.04
N VAL A 168 32.36 9.10 -0.02
CA VAL A 168 32.07 10.39 0.62
C VAL A 168 32.96 11.47 0.01
N ILE A 169 32.36 12.52 -0.56
CA ILE A 169 33.11 13.60 -1.18
C ILE A 169 33.68 14.54 -0.11
N SER A 170 35.01 14.62 -0.02
CA SER A 170 35.73 15.60 0.80
C SER A 170 36.14 16.83 -0.03
N LYS A 171 36.86 17.79 0.57
CA LYS A 171 37.35 18.98 -0.15
C LYS A 171 38.40 18.65 -1.23
N ALA A 172 39.15 17.56 -1.09
CA ALA A 172 40.31 17.26 -1.93
C ALA A 172 40.24 15.92 -2.68
N SER A 173 39.42 14.97 -2.22
CA SER A 173 39.28 13.63 -2.79
C SER A 173 37.95 12.99 -2.43
N VAL A 174 37.67 11.80 -2.98
CA VAL A 174 36.55 10.96 -2.56
C VAL A 174 37.06 9.80 -1.71
N ASN A 175 36.45 9.62 -0.55
CA ASN A 175 36.82 8.56 0.38
C ASN A 175 35.93 7.35 0.12
N TRP A 176 36.49 6.30 -0.47
CA TRP A 176 35.76 5.10 -0.85
C TRP A 176 35.80 4.02 0.23
N LYS A 177 34.64 3.42 0.54
CA LYS A 177 34.49 2.25 1.40
C LYS A 177 33.63 1.21 0.69
N LYS A 178 34.06 -0.05 0.70
CA LYS A 178 33.27 -1.15 0.15
C LYS A 178 32.03 -1.42 1.02
N ILE A 179 30.90 -1.68 0.38
CA ILE A 179 29.65 -2.08 1.03
C ILE A 179 29.56 -3.61 0.93
N GLU A 180 29.62 -4.29 2.08
CA GLU A 180 29.57 -5.75 2.18
C GLU A 180 28.60 -6.22 3.26
N PRO A 181 28.07 -7.46 3.15
CA PRO A 181 28.16 -8.34 1.99
C PRO A 181 27.22 -7.89 0.87
N LEU A 182 27.65 -8.05 -0.38
CA LEU A 182 26.79 -7.88 -1.54
C LEU A 182 26.37 -9.24 -2.08
N GLN A 183 25.15 -9.33 -2.61
CA GLN A 183 24.55 -10.56 -3.15
C GLN A 183 24.01 -10.35 -4.58
N LEU A 184 24.46 -9.30 -5.26
CA LEU A 184 24.01 -8.92 -6.59
C LEU A 184 25.22 -8.82 -7.52
N ASP A 185 25.17 -9.60 -8.59
CA ASP A 185 26.12 -9.54 -9.68
C ASP A 185 25.49 -8.80 -10.87
N GLU A 186 26.33 -8.33 -11.81
CA GLU A 186 25.89 -7.75 -13.09
C GLU A 186 24.97 -6.52 -12.96
N ILE A 187 25.25 -5.63 -12.00
CA ILE A 187 24.53 -4.36 -11.85
C ILE A 187 24.84 -3.45 -13.06
N ILE A 188 23.80 -3.06 -13.80
CA ILE A 188 23.90 -2.21 -14.99
C ILE A 188 23.33 -0.80 -14.81
N SER A 189 22.51 -0.59 -13.77
CA SER A 189 22.01 0.73 -13.42
C SER A 189 21.75 0.82 -11.92
N LEU A 190 22.10 1.98 -11.36
CA LEU A 190 21.88 2.29 -9.96
C LEU A 190 21.11 3.61 -9.86
N SER A 191 20.22 3.67 -8.88
CA SER A 191 19.59 4.92 -8.46
C SER A 191 19.45 4.97 -6.95
N ALA A 192 19.23 6.15 -6.39
CA ALA A 192 19.16 6.32 -4.95
C ALA A 192 18.18 7.45 -4.57
N ASN A 193 17.41 7.23 -3.51
CA ASN A 193 16.58 8.26 -2.90
C ASN A 193 16.18 7.87 -1.48
N ASN A 194 16.09 8.83 -0.56
CA ASN A 194 15.59 8.64 0.82
C ASN A 194 16.17 7.42 1.54
N ASP A 195 17.50 7.37 1.66
CA ASP A 195 18.27 6.28 2.30
C ASP A 195 18.12 4.90 1.64
N ARG A 196 17.54 4.83 0.43
CA ARG A 196 17.43 3.61 -0.36
C ARG A 196 18.28 3.65 -1.61
N LEU A 197 18.86 2.50 -1.95
CA LEU A 197 19.44 2.21 -3.25
C LEU A 197 18.50 1.32 -4.05
N TYR A 198 18.50 1.53 -5.36
CA TYR A 198 17.81 0.70 -6.34
C TYR A 198 18.83 0.23 -7.37
N ALA A 199 18.82 -1.05 -7.67
CA ALA A 199 19.70 -1.67 -8.65
C ALA A 199 18.87 -2.38 -9.72
N LEU A 200 19.29 -2.23 -10.97
CA LEU A 200 18.86 -3.04 -12.10
C LEU A 200 20.05 -3.90 -12.52
N ILE A 201 19.81 -5.20 -12.69
CA ILE A 201 20.82 -6.15 -13.20
C ILE A 201 20.50 -6.55 -14.65
N GLU A 202 21.48 -7.08 -15.38
CA GLU A 202 21.41 -7.33 -16.84
C GLU A 202 20.18 -8.16 -17.28
N ASN A 203 19.72 -9.10 -16.44
CA ASN A 203 18.55 -9.93 -16.75
C ASN A 203 17.18 -9.23 -16.57
N GLY A 204 17.18 -7.94 -16.20
CA GLY A 204 15.97 -7.14 -16.01
C GLY A 204 15.33 -7.23 -14.62
N ASN A 205 15.93 -7.96 -13.68
CA ASN A 205 15.52 -7.92 -12.28
C ASN A 205 15.93 -6.61 -11.62
N MET A 206 15.05 -6.10 -10.75
CA MET A 206 15.28 -4.92 -9.95
C MET A 206 15.29 -5.26 -8.47
N PHE A 207 16.20 -4.64 -7.74
CA PHE A 207 16.38 -4.82 -6.32
C PHE A 207 16.41 -3.46 -5.62
N GLN A 208 15.98 -3.45 -4.36
CA GLN A 208 16.12 -2.31 -3.47
C GLN A 208 16.88 -2.69 -2.21
N CYS A 209 17.51 -1.69 -1.59
CA CYS A 209 18.24 -1.84 -0.35
C CYS A 209 18.01 -0.61 0.53
N ASP A 210 17.61 -0.82 1.77
CA ASP A 210 17.54 0.23 2.81
C ASP A 210 18.90 0.35 3.52
N LEU A 211 19.56 1.49 3.33
CA LEU A 211 20.86 1.77 3.94
C LEU A 211 20.76 2.18 5.42
N SER A 212 19.56 2.51 5.91
CA SER A 212 19.34 2.81 7.33
C SER A 212 19.15 1.54 8.17
N ALA A 213 18.91 0.39 7.52
CA ALA A 213 18.69 -0.88 8.20
C ALA A 213 19.95 -1.34 8.96
N PRO A 214 19.82 -1.96 10.15
CA PRO A 214 20.95 -2.49 10.91
C PRO A 214 21.82 -3.49 10.12
N LYS A 215 21.20 -4.19 9.17
CA LYS A 215 21.86 -5.08 8.22
C LYS A 215 21.39 -4.74 6.82
N ILE A 216 22.34 -4.31 5.99
CA ILE A 216 22.14 -4.05 4.56
C ILE A 216 21.73 -5.36 3.88
N LYS A 217 20.62 -5.31 3.14
CA LYS A 217 20.07 -6.46 2.42
C LYS A 217 19.41 -6.00 1.12
N TRP A 218 19.65 -6.75 0.06
CA TRP A 218 19.07 -6.48 -1.25
C TRP A 218 17.83 -7.34 -1.46
N ILE A 219 16.69 -6.66 -1.61
CA ILE A 219 15.38 -7.28 -1.75
C ILE A 219 14.91 -7.08 -3.18
N LYS A 220 14.55 -8.18 -3.88
CA LYS A 220 13.95 -8.07 -5.20
C LYS A 220 12.65 -7.26 -5.10
N CYS A 221 12.48 -6.27 -5.97
CA CYS A 221 11.30 -5.43 -5.99
C CYS A 221 10.58 -5.43 -7.35
N ALA A 222 11.22 -5.81 -8.45
CA ALA A 222 10.52 -6.00 -9.73
C ALA A 222 11.30 -6.95 -10.65
N TYR A 223 10.64 -7.44 -11.70
CA TYR A 223 11.28 -8.20 -12.77
C TYR A 223 10.42 -8.19 -14.05
N LYS A 224 11.05 -8.45 -15.19
CA LYS A 224 10.35 -8.65 -16.48
C LYS A 224 9.53 -9.94 -16.45
N ASN A 225 8.29 -9.82 -15.99
CA ASN A 225 7.37 -10.94 -15.78
C ASN A 225 6.54 -11.31 -17.02
N GLY A 226 6.70 -10.58 -18.14
CA GLY A 226 5.98 -10.79 -19.39
C GLY A 226 4.48 -10.46 -19.34
N SER A 227 3.97 -9.97 -18.21
CA SER A 227 2.56 -9.65 -17.97
C SER A 227 2.33 -8.16 -17.74
N THR A 228 2.97 -7.59 -16.70
CA THR A 228 2.90 -6.16 -16.37
C THR A 228 4.19 -5.41 -16.67
N ILE A 229 5.30 -6.13 -16.83
CA ILE A 229 6.58 -5.61 -17.31
C ILE A 229 7.01 -6.50 -18.48
N THR A 230 7.03 -5.92 -19.67
CA THR A 230 7.45 -6.58 -20.92
C THR A 230 8.68 -5.91 -21.54
N GLU A 231 8.99 -4.70 -21.07
CA GLU A 231 10.04 -3.81 -21.55
C GLU A 231 11.43 -4.33 -21.17
N ASP A 232 12.38 -4.20 -22.09
CA ASP A 232 13.81 -4.47 -21.84
C ASP A 232 14.47 -3.22 -21.23
N ILE A 233 14.12 -2.95 -19.96
CA ILE A 233 14.66 -1.81 -19.21
C ILE A 233 16.19 -1.92 -19.12
N ARG A 234 16.87 -0.80 -19.39
CA ARG A 234 18.33 -0.68 -19.38
C ARG A 234 18.84 0.28 -18.31
N GLN A 235 18.09 1.34 -18.00
CA GLN A 235 18.50 2.33 -17.02
C GLN A 235 17.32 2.75 -16.16
N ILE A 236 17.58 3.08 -14.89
CA ILE A 236 16.59 3.55 -13.93
C ILE A 236 17.02 4.87 -13.28
N ALA A 237 16.04 5.69 -12.94
CA ALA A 237 16.23 6.95 -12.24
C ALA A 237 15.10 7.18 -11.24
N VAL A 238 15.43 7.49 -9.99
CA VAL A 238 14.46 7.90 -8.98
C VAL A 238 14.59 9.41 -8.74
N THR A 239 13.45 10.09 -8.73
CA THR A 239 13.36 11.52 -8.40
C THR A 239 13.01 11.72 -6.93
N ARG A 240 13.18 12.95 -6.41
CA ARG A 240 12.95 13.29 -5.00
C ARG A 240 11.53 12.94 -4.51
N ASN A 241 10.55 12.98 -5.39
CA ASN A 241 9.16 12.65 -5.08
C ASN A 241 8.92 11.13 -4.98
N ASN A 242 9.98 10.34 -4.85
CA ASN A 242 9.95 8.88 -4.96
C ASN A 242 9.27 8.45 -6.26
N ILE A 243 9.52 9.06 -7.42
CA ILE A 243 8.99 8.51 -8.68
C ILE A 243 10.13 7.86 -9.43
N ILE A 244 9.96 6.58 -9.79
CA ILE A 244 10.90 5.85 -10.63
C ILE A 244 10.59 6.09 -12.11
N TYR A 245 11.63 6.32 -12.87
CA TYR A 245 11.63 6.43 -14.32
C TYR A 245 12.62 5.43 -14.88
N ALA A 246 12.44 5.05 -16.14
CA ALA A 246 13.33 4.12 -16.80
C ALA A 246 13.49 4.44 -18.30
N THR A 247 14.59 3.98 -18.87
CA THR A 247 14.78 3.90 -20.32
C THR A 247 15.02 2.45 -20.73
N ASP A 248 14.46 2.04 -21.88
CA ASP A 248 14.67 0.70 -22.44
C ASP A 248 15.78 0.69 -23.50
N LYS A 249 16.06 -0.51 -24.04
CA LYS A 249 17.04 -0.70 -25.14
C LYS A 249 16.68 0.04 -26.44
N ASN A 250 15.44 0.48 -26.61
CA ASN A 250 14.96 1.22 -27.78
C ASN A 250 14.90 2.73 -27.54
N ASN A 251 15.46 3.22 -26.42
CA ASN A 251 15.44 4.63 -26.01
C ASN A 251 14.03 5.18 -25.75
N VAL A 252 13.10 4.35 -25.28
CA VAL A 252 11.78 4.80 -24.81
C VAL A 252 11.88 5.20 -23.34
N LEU A 253 11.34 6.36 -22.99
CA LEU A 253 11.24 6.84 -21.61
C LEU A 253 9.92 6.35 -20.98
N TYR A 254 10.03 5.81 -19.76
CA TYR A 254 8.90 5.33 -18.98
C TYR A 254 8.82 6.01 -17.61
N LYS A 255 7.59 6.11 -17.09
CA LYS A 255 7.29 6.41 -15.70
C LYS A 255 6.77 5.13 -15.03
N GLY A 256 7.30 4.80 -13.85
CA GLY A 256 6.77 3.71 -13.03
C GLY A 256 5.42 4.07 -12.41
N LYS A 257 4.52 3.11 -12.35
CA LYS A 257 3.26 3.21 -11.62
C LYS A 257 2.87 1.84 -11.03
N HIS A 258 1.95 1.86 -10.08
CA HIS A 258 1.32 0.64 -9.61
C HIS A 258 0.22 0.20 -10.56
N ASN A 259 0.22 -1.07 -10.92
CA ASN A 259 -0.87 -1.71 -11.61
C ASN A 259 -2.01 -1.94 -10.60
N SER A 260 -3.00 -1.06 -10.57
CA SER A 260 -4.09 -1.05 -9.57
C SER A 260 -5.45 -0.79 -10.20
N LYS A 261 -6.50 -1.36 -9.58
CA LYS A 261 -7.90 -1.01 -9.83
C LYS A 261 -8.35 0.28 -9.14
N GLY A 262 -7.57 0.80 -8.17
CA GLY A 262 -7.89 2.04 -7.46
C GLY A 262 -9.03 1.88 -6.45
N ASP A 263 -9.19 0.69 -5.87
CA ASP A 263 -10.32 0.29 -5.03
C ASP A 263 -9.94 -0.15 -3.60
N LEU A 264 -8.67 -0.02 -3.19
CA LEU A 264 -8.25 -0.26 -1.81
C LEU A 264 -8.64 0.90 -0.89
N THR A 265 -9.40 0.59 0.16
CA THR A 265 -9.91 1.57 1.10
C THR A 265 -9.76 1.16 2.56
N ALA A 266 -9.63 2.16 3.43
CA ALA A 266 -9.99 2.07 4.84
C ALA A 266 -11.39 2.66 5.02
N ARG A 267 -12.31 1.88 5.57
CA ARG A 267 -13.70 2.30 5.80
C ARG A 267 -14.02 2.21 7.27
N ALA A 268 -14.53 3.30 7.83
CA ALA A 268 -14.85 3.38 9.25
C ALA A 268 -16.35 3.57 9.49
N LEU A 269 -16.84 2.95 10.56
CA LEU A 269 -18.18 3.07 11.10
C LEU A 269 -18.05 3.40 12.59
N SER A 270 -18.49 4.59 12.99
CA SER A 270 -18.60 5.02 14.38
C SER A 270 -20.05 4.88 14.83
N ILE A 271 -20.28 4.24 15.98
CA ILE A 271 -21.61 4.12 16.59
C ILE A 271 -21.52 4.62 18.03
N ASP A 272 -22.40 5.54 18.38
CA ASP A 272 -22.46 6.19 19.69
C ASP A 272 -23.89 6.09 20.26
N ASP A 273 -24.04 5.50 21.44
CA ASP A 273 -25.30 5.44 22.19
C ASP A 273 -25.37 6.54 23.27
N ASN A 274 -24.66 7.65 23.09
CA ASN A 274 -24.52 8.77 24.04
C ASN A 274 -23.86 8.39 25.39
N LYS A 275 -23.56 7.10 25.63
CA LYS A 275 -22.84 6.61 26.82
C LYS A 275 -21.51 6.00 26.45
N SER A 276 -21.48 5.28 25.34
CA SER A 276 -20.38 4.50 24.80
C SER A 276 -20.30 4.73 23.30
N LYS A 277 -19.06 4.82 22.82
CA LYS A 277 -18.75 5.01 21.41
C LYS A 277 -17.76 3.94 20.96
N ILE A 278 -18.10 3.24 19.89
CA ILE A 278 -17.23 2.25 19.25
C ILE A 278 -16.90 2.66 17.82
N VAL A 279 -15.78 2.15 17.32
CA VAL A 279 -15.38 2.28 15.92
C VAL A 279 -15.04 0.92 15.34
N ILE A 280 -15.64 0.61 14.20
CA ILE A 280 -15.30 -0.53 13.36
C ILE A 280 -14.58 0.01 12.12
N VAL A 281 -13.43 -0.56 11.81
CA VAL A 281 -12.64 -0.24 10.62
C VAL A 281 -12.54 -1.50 9.76
N SER A 282 -12.84 -1.39 8.47
CA SER A 282 -12.57 -2.42 7.46
C SER A 282 -11.45 -1.96 6.53
N LEU A 283 -10.42 -2.79 6.36
CA LEU A 283 -9.23 -2.51 5.55
C LEU A 283 -9.10 -3.49 4.40
N ASP A 284 -8.90 -2.97 3.19
CA ASP A 284 -8.63 -3.78 2.00
C ASP A 284 -7.16 -4.24 1.96
N VAL A 285 -6.79 -5.14 2.89
CA VAL A 285 -5.45 -5.76 3.00
C VAL A 285 -5.57 -7.23 3.42
N VAL A 286 -4.49 -8.01 3.33
CA VAL A 286 -4.47 -9.39 3.84
C VAL A 286 -4.62 -9.41 5.35
N GLY A 287 -3.79 -8.63 6.05
CA GLY A 287 -3.79 -8.57 7.51
C GLY A 287 -2.73 -7.59 8.01
N ILE A 288 -2.73 -7.31 9.30
CA ILE A 288 -1.82 -6.34 9.92
C ILE A 288 -1.15 -6.93 11.16
N ASN A 289 0.09 -6.49 11.43
CA ASN A 289 0.79 -6.87 12.66
C ASN A 289 0.09 -6.27 13.90
N ASP A 290 0.12 -7.01 15.01
CA ASP A 290 -0.43 -6.56 16.30
C ASP A 290 0.17 -5.22 16.76
N THR A 291 1.50 -5.07 16.66
CA THR A 291 2.19 -3.82 17.00
C THR A 291 1.73 -2.63 16.17
N PHE A 292 1.42 -2.85 14.88
CA PHE A 292 0.87 -1.81 14.01
C PHE A 292 -0.55 -1.44 14.44
N ALA A 293 -1.42 -2.44 14.66
CA ALA A 293 -2.79 -2.23 15.14
C ALA A 293 -2.82 -1.48 16.48
N GLY A 294 -1.96 -1.85 17.44
CA GLY A 294 -1.79 -1.16 18.72
C GLY A 294 -1.42 0.32 18.53
N SER A 295 -0.39 0.60 17.71
CA SER A 295 0.04 1.98 17.43
C SER A 295 -1.05 2.85 16.78
N VAL A 296 -1.92 2.25 15.95
CA VAL A 296 -3.06 2.92 15.33
C VAL A 296 -4.13 3.21 16.38
N LYS A 297 -4.46 2.23 17.24
CA LYS A 297 -5.44 2.41 18.32
C LYS A 297 -5.01 3.48 19.33
N GLU A 298 -3.72 3.57 19.63
CA GLU A 298 -3.18 4.64 20.48
C GLU A 298 -3.39 6.03 19.87
N GLU A 299 -3.16 6.17 18.56
CA GLU A 299 -3.38 7.44 17.87
C GLU A 299 -4.88 7.78 17.80
N ILE A 300 -5.74 6.80 17.52
CA ILE A 300 -7.20 6.98 17.58
C ILE A 300 -7.62 7.47 18.96
N PHE A 301 -7.09 6.87 20.04
CA PHE A 301 -7.37 7.32 21.39
C PHE A 301 -6.92 8.77 21.62
N ARG A 302 -5.71 9.14 21.18
CA ARG A 302 -5.21 10.52 21.29
C ARG A 302 -6.11 11.53 20.56
N GLU A 303 -6.59 11.19 19.37
CA GLU A 303 -7.38 12.12 18.55
C GLU A 303 -8.86 12.17 18.90
N THR A 304 -9.43 11.08 19.42
CA THR A 304 -10.90 10.93 19.57
C THR A 304 -11.36 10.58 20.98
N GLY A 305 -10.45 10.19 21.87
CA GLY A 305 -10.75 9.69 23.21
C GLY A 305 -11.34 8.27 23.25
N ILE A 306 -11.48 7.60 22.10
CA ILE A 306 -12.07 6.25 22.01
C ILE A 306 -11.01 5.22 22.45
N PRO A 307 -11.26 4.44 23.51
CA PRO A 307 -10.27 3.50 24.03
C PRO A 307 -10.02 2.34 23.05
N ALA A 308 -8.83 1.75 23.12
CA ALA A 308 -8.43 0.61 22.27
C ALA A 308 -9.41 -0.59 22.31
N SER A 309 -10.09 -0.78 23.44
CA SER A 309 -11.11 -1.81 23.63
C SER A 309 -12.41 -1.56 22.87
N ALA A 310 -12.65 -0.32 22.44
CA ALA A 310 -13.81 0.10 21.65
C ALA A 310 -13.50 0.22 20.16
N VAL A 311 -12.30 -0.19 19.73
CA VAL A 311 -11.86 -0.12 18.33
C VAL A 311 -11.65 -1.53 17.78
N PHE A 312 -12.43 -1.90 16.76
CA PHE A 312 -12.29 -3.14 16.01
C PHE A 312 -11.71 -2.86 14.62
N ILE A 313 -10.58 -3.46 14.28
CA ILE A 313 -9.94 -3.32 12.97
C ILE A 313 -9.98 -4.67 12.25
N ASN A 314 -10.74 -4.74 11.17
CA ASN A 314 -10.90 -5.88 10.29
C ASN A 314 -10.05 -5.69 9.03
N SER A 315 -9.46 -6.79 8.55
CA SER A 315 -8.90 -6.87 7.20
C SER A 315 -9.85 -7.70 6.33
N THR A 316 -10.18 -7.24 5.12
CA THR A 316 -11.01 -8.02 4.19
C THR A 316 -10.33 -9.33 3.77
N HIS A 317 -9.02 -9.43 4.01
CA HIS A 317 -8.15 -10.54 3.67
C HIS A 317 -7.84 -10.62 2.17
N THR A 318 -7.87 -9.51 1.42
CA THR A 318 -7.51 -9.53 0.00
C THR A 318 -6.03 -9.83 -0.21
N HIS A 319 -5.74 -10.88 -1.00
CA HIS A 319 -4.39 -11.28 -1.41
C HIS A 319 -3.87 -10.48 -2.62
N PHE A 320 -4.59 -9.45 -3.01
CA PHE A 320 -4.27 -8.53 -4.09
C PHE A 320 -3.97 -7.13 -3.55
N ALA A 321 -3.54 -7.03 -2.29
CA ALA A 321 -2.99 -5.82 -1.69
C ALA A 321 -1.49 -5.99 -1.38
N PRO A 322 -0.72 -4.89 -1.26
CA PRO A 322 0.65 -4.94 -0.77
C PRO A 322 0.78 -5.64 0.59
N VAL A 323 1.95 -6.19 0.89
CA VAL A 323 2.27 -6.79 2.19
C VAL A 323 2.14 -5.73 3.30
N THR A 324 1.34 -6.04 4.32
CA THR A 324 1.07 -5.19 5.50
C THR A 324 1.30 -5.88 6.85
N GLN A 325 1.83 -7.11 6.80
CA GLN A 325 2.18 -7.89 8.00
C GLN A 325 3.41 -8.75 7.74
N ASN A 326 3.97 -9.31 8.80
CA ASN A 326 5.14 -10.17 8.70
C ASN A 326 4.76 -11.58 8.21
N TRP A 327 5.53 -12.11 7.28
CA TRP A 327 5.37 -13.45 6.71
C TRP A 327 6.68 -14.24 6.78
N LEU A 328 7.15 -14.55 7.99
CA LEU A 328 8.51 -15.07 8.21
C LEU A 328 8.83 -16.38 7.47
N THR A 329 7.82 -17.17 7.09
CA THR A 329 7.98 -18.44 6.35
C THR A 329 7.97 -18.26 4.83
N TRP A 330 7.88 -17.02 4.34
CA TRP A 330 7.73 -16.72 2.92
C TRP A 330 9.05 -16.32 2.28
N GLN A 331 9.04 -16.20 0.95
CA GLN A 331 10.16 -15.59 0.22
C GLN A 331 10.47 -14.21 0.77
N GLU A 332 11.76 -13.88 0.79
CA GLU A 332 12.31 -12.73 1.50
C GLU A 332 11.63 -11.40 1.21
N TYR A 333 11.33 -11.12 -0.07
CA TYR A 333 10.64 -9.92 -0.53
C TYR A 333 9.17 -9.84 -0.12
N ASN A 334 8.58 -10.95 0.36
CA ASN A 334 7.24 -11.00 0.91
C ASN A 334 7.23 -10.90 2.45
N GLN A 335 8.39 -10.99 3.13
CA GLN A 335 8.43 -11.22 4.57
C GLN A 335 8.07 -9.99 5.41
N ILE A 336 8.41 -8.79 4.94
CA ILE A 336 8.31 -7.56 5.72
C ILE A 336 7.60 -6.49 4.87
N PRO A 337 6.63 -5.77 5.45
CA PRO A 337 5.93 -4.70 4.75
C PRO A 337 6.86 -3.50 4.45
N ASP A 338 6.54 -2.76 3.40
CA ASP A 338 7.23 -1.50 3.11
C ASP A 338 6.76 -0.39 4.07
N ASN A 339 7.70 0.25 4.77
CA ASN A 339 7.39 1.29 5.76
C ASN A 339 6.66 2.51 5.17
N ASN A 340 6.93 2.90 3.93
CA ASN A 340 6.21 4.03 3.31
C ASN A 340 4.76 3.66 3.06
N TYR A 341 4.50 2.45 2.56
CA TYR A 341 3.14 1.97 2.39
C TYR A 341 2.39 1.81 3.72
N MET A 342 3.06 1.33 4.77
CA MET A 342 2.45 1.26 6.11
C MET A 342 2.04 2.63 6.65
N ASN A 343 2.77 3.70 6.31
CA ASN A 343 2.35 5.07 6.64
C ASN A 343 1.09 5.49 5.88
N THR A 344 0.98 5.15 4.59
CA THR A 344 -0.24 5.37 3.79
C THR A 344 -1.44 4.65 4.41
N VAL A 345 -1.28 3.38 4.78
CA VAL A 345 -2.34 2.60 5.46
C VAL A 345 -2.72 3.23 6.81
N LYS A 346 -1.74 3.59 7.65
CA LYS A 346 -1.99 4.24 8.95
C LYS A 346 -2.78 5.53 8.77
N ASN A 347 -2.34 6.41 7.87
CA ASN A 347 -2.99 7.70 7.62
C ASN A 347 -4.40 7.52 7.06
N GLY A 348 -4.62 6.53 6.18
CA GLY A 348 -5.95 6.18 5.69
C GLY A 348 -6.90 5.74 6.81
N ILE A 349 -6.44 4.88 7.73
CA ILE A 349 -7.23 4.47 8.90
C ILE A 349 -7.61 5.70 9.74
N LEU A 350 -6.63 6.51 10.12
CA LEU A 350 -6.86 7.66 11.00
C LEU A 350 -7.81 8.68 10.36
N LYS A 351 -7.64 8.94 9.06
CA LYS A 351 -8.53 9.81 8.30
C LYS A 351 -9.97 9.29 8.31
N ALA A 352 -10.18 8.02 7.96
CA ALA A 352 -11.51 7.41 7.95
C ALA A 352 -12.16 7.44 9.34
N VAL A 353 -11.40 7.09 10.39
CA VAL A 353 -11.91 7.10 11.78
C VAL A 353 -12.31 8.52 12.19
N LYS A 354 -11.45 9.50 11.96
CA LYS A 354 -11.71 10.91 12.33
C LYS A 354 -12.94 11.46 11.64
N GLU A 355 -13.07 11.24 10.33
CA GLU A 355 -14.22 11.68 9.54
C GLU A 355 -15.52 10.96 9.96
N ALA A 356 -15.44 9.65 10.25
CA ALA A 356 -16.60 8.90 10.74
C ALA A 356 -17.05 9.38 12.13
N VAL A 357 -16.13 9.76 13.01
CA VAL A 357 -16.45 10.29 14.35
C VAL A 357 -16.96 11.73 14.28
N SER A 358 -16.48 12.55 13.36
CA SER A 358 -16.92 13.95 13.24
C SER A 358 -18.26 14.12 12.53
N ASN A 359 -18.61 13.20 11.64
CA ASN A 359 -19.78 13.31 10.75
C ASN A 359 -20.92 12.37 11.18
N THR A 360 -21.26 12.37 12.48
CA THR A 360 -22.34 11.54 13.00
C THR A 360 -23.71 12.16 12.75
N SER A 361 -24.72 11.33 12.50
CA SER A 361 -26.13 11.71 12.43
C SER A 361 -26.98 10.69 13.18
N PRO A 362 -28.15 11.07 13.73
CA PRO A 362 -29.01 10.11 14.40
C PRO A 362 -29.49 9.05 13.40
N ALA A 363 -29.50 7.79 13.82
CA ALA A 363 -29.81 6.64 12.98
C ALA A 363 -30.46 5.49 13.75
N GLU A 364 -31.23 4.69 13.02
CA GLU A 364 -31.78 3.41 13.47
C GLU A 364 -30.96 2.27 12.86
N LEU A 365 -30.73 1.23 13.66
CA LEU A 365 -29.94 0.06 13.26
C LEU A 365 -30.84 -1.16 13.08
N TYR A 366 -30.60 -1.94 12.03
CA TYR A 366 -31.36 -3.15 11.72
C TYR A 366 -30.43 -4.30 11.36
N PHE A 367 -30.75 -5.50 11.82
CA PHE A 367 -30.02 -6.73 11.52
C PHE A 367 -30.86 -7.67 10.67
N GLY A 368 -30.23 -8.25 9.65
CA GLY A 368 -30.79 -9.33 8.84
C GLY A 368 -29.72 -10.37 8.56
N ARG A 369 -30.15 -11.61 8.33
CA ARG A 369 -29.29 -12.74 7.97
C ARG A 369 -29.80 -13.37 6.68
N GLY A 370 -28.89 -13.56 5.74
CA GLY A 370 -29.08 -14.25 4.47
C GLY A 370 -28.13 -15.43 4.32
N LYS A 371 -28.05 -15.96 3.10
CA LYS A 371 -27.09 -17.02 2.75
C LYS A 371 -26.55 -16.87 1.33
N THR A 372 -25.28 -17.19 1.12
CA THR A 372 -24.65 -17.18 -0.21
C THR A 372 -23.66 -18.31 -0.42
N ASP A 373 -23.67 -18.88 -1.62
CA ASP A 373 -22.84 -20.04 -2.02
C ASP A 373 -21.62 -19.58 -2.84
N ILE A 374 -20.80 -18.73 -2.22
CA ILE A 374 -19.56 -18.21 -2.86
C ILE A 374 -18.32 -18.99 -2.45
N GLY A 375 -18.39 -19.83 -1.41
CA GLY A 375 -17.25 -20.51 -0.81
C GLY A 375 -17.41 -22.03 -0.74
N TYR A 376 -16.28 -22.73 -0.65
CA TYR A 376 -16.21 -24.17 -0.33
C TYR A 376 -14.98 -24.47 0.53
N ASN A 377 -15.05 -25.57 1.29
CA ASN A 377 -13.91 -26.02 2.09
C ASN A 377 -12.81 -26.61 1.18
N ARG A 378 -11.65 -25.94 1.13
CA ARG A 378 -10.50 -26.32 0.29
C ARG A 378 -9.71 -27.51 0.84
N CYS A 379 -9.88 -27.83 2.12
CA CYS A 379 -9.22 -28.94 2.80
C CYS A 379 -10.08 -30.21 2.77
N LEU A 380 -11.41 -30.04 2.75
CA LEU A 380 -12.42 -31.11 2.75
C LEU A 380 -13.51 -30.82 1.69
N PRO A 381 -13.18 -30.81 0.39
CA PRO A 381 -14.10 -30.40 -0.68
C PRO A 381 -15.33 -31.29 -0.84
N GLU A 382 -15.27 -32.54 -0.38
CA GLU A 382 -16.38 -33.49 -0.33
C GLU A 382 -17.41 -33.20 0.78
N HIS A 383 -17.12 -32.24 1.67
CA HIS A 383 -17.95 -31.87 2.82
C HIS A 383 -18.51 -30.43 2.70
N PRO A 384 -19.46 -30.18 1.78
CA PRO A 384 -20.01 -28.84 1.54
C PRO A 384 -20.76 -28.26 2.76
N GLU A 385 -21.20 -29.10 3.69
CA GLU A 385 -21.84 -28.69 4.95
C GLU A 385 -20.89 -27.98 5.93
N LEU A 386 -19.57 -28.09 5.73
CA LEU A 386 -18.55 -27.45 6.56
C LEU A 386 -18.25 -26.01 6.14
N TYR A 387 -19.05 -25.43 5.25
CA TYR A 387 -18.98 -24.03 4.84
C TYR A 387 -20.06 -23.19 5.54
N ASP A 388 -19.64 -22.12 6.23
CA ASP A 388 -20.56 -21.11 6.75
C ASP A 388 -21.04 -20.17 5.62
N SER A 389 -22.20 -20.51 5.05
CA SER A 389 -22.83 -19.71 4.00
C SER A 389 -23.57 -18.47 4.52
N ALA A 390 -23.58 -18.19 5.82
CA ALA A 390 -24.31 -17.05 6.37
C ALA A 390 -23.78 -15.71 5.84
N VAL A 391 -24.73 -14.82 5.52
CA VAL A 391 -24.45 -13.41 5.22
C VAL A 391 -25.15 -12.57 6.27
N ASP A 392 -24.39 -11.97 7.17
CA ASP A 392 -24.93 -11.04 8.16
C ASP A 392 -24.92 -9.62 7.62
N VAL A 393 -26.02 -8.90 7.79
CA VAL A 393 -26.18 -7.53 7.29
C VAL A 393 -26.70 -6.63 8.41
N LEU A 394 -25.91 -5.61 8.72
CA LEU A 394 -26.30 -4.47 9.53
C LEU A 394 -26.65 -3.31 8.60
N LYS A 395 -27.92 -2.88 8.65
CA LYS A 395 -28.41 -1.68 8.00
C LYS A 395 -28.43 -0.50 8.96
N ILE A 396 -27.82 0.60 8.53
CA ILE A 396 -27.85 1.89 9.19
C ILE A 396 -28.80 2.79 8.41
N LYS A 397 -29.94 3.12 9.00
CA LYS A 397 -30.93 4.03 8.42
C LYS A 397 -30.85 5.38 9.13
N TYR A 398 -30.36 6.41 8.46
CA TYR A 398 -30.24 7.74 9.06
C TYR A 398 -31.62 8.38 9.22
N THR A 399 -31.86 9.06 10.34
CA THR A 399 -33.12 9.78 10.55
C THR A 399 -33.07 11.15 9.88
N GLY A 400 -34.15 11.55 9.21
CA GLY A 400 -34.27 12.88 8.60
C GLY A 400 -33.80 12.98 7.15
N ASN A 401 -33.30 11.88 6.56
CA ASN A 401 -33.11 11.73 5.12
C ASN A 401 -33.22 10.23 4.74
N ASP A 402 -33.25 9.93 3.44
CA ASP A 402 -33.31 8.56 2.93
C ASP A 402 -31.91 7.92 2.76
N LYS A 403 -30.89 8.44 3.45
CA LYS A 403 -29.52 7.93 3.37
C LYS A 403 -29.42 6.63 4.16
N GLU A 404 -28.69 5.67 3.60
CA GLU A 404 -28.40 4.40 4.27
C GLU A 404 -26.91 4.05 4.16
N SER A 405 -26.41 3.27 5.10
CA SER A 405 -25.08 2.65 5.07
C SER A 405 -25.18 1.21 5.55
N TYR A 406 -24.23 0.37 5.15
CA TYR A 406 -24.28 -1.05 5.45
C TYR A 406 -22.96 -1.58 5.96
N LEU A 407 -23.04 -2.58 6.82
CA LEU A 407 -21.94 -3.45 7.19
C LEU A 407 -22.41 -4.88 6.96
N PHE A 408 -21.65 -5.66 6.20
CA PHE A 408 -21.98 -7.04 5.89
C PHE A 408 -20.80 -7.97 6.13
N LEU A 409 -21.08 -9.21 6.51
CA LEU A 409 -20.10 -10.22 6.83
C LEU A 409 -20.40 -11.49 6.04
N ALA A 410 -19.37 -12.09 5.45
CA ALA A 410 -19.43 -13.40 4.83
C ALA A 410 -18.09 -14.13 4.98
N ALA A 411 -18.10 -15.46 4.96
CA ALA A 411 -16.91 -16.27 5.16
C ALA A 411 -16.34 -16.80 3.82
N CYS A 412 -15.50 -16.03 3.12
CA CYS A 412 -14.75 -16.57 1.97
C CYS A 412 -13.39 -15.89 1.78
N HIS A 413 -12.30 -16.63 1.48
CA HIS A 413 -11.01 -16.01 1.16
C HIS A 413 -11.11 -15.17 -0.12
N PRO A 414 -10.68 -13.90 -0.14
CA PRO A 414 -10.57 -13.11 -1.37
C PRO A 414 -9.31 -13.49 -2.16
N VAL A 415 -9.39 -14.67 -2.78
CA VAL A 415 -8.36 -15.31 -3.60
C VAL A 415 -9.00 -15.88 -4.86
N PHE A 416 -8.35 -15.73 -6.02
CA PHE A 416 -8.77 -16.43 -7.23
C PHE A 416 -7.55 -16.93 -8.01
N SER A 417 -7.77 -17.95 -8.86
CA SER A 417 -6.75 -18.33 -9.84
C SER A 417 -6.63 -17.19 -10.84
N THR A 418 -5.49 -16.51 -10.85
CA THR A 418 -5.23 -15.38 -11.75
C THR A 418 -4.09 -15.71 -12.70
N SER A 419 -4.33 -15.44 -13.99
CA SER A 419 -3.36 -15.52 -15.08
C SER A 419 -3.06 -14.13 -15.64
N GLY A 420 -1.87 -13.97 -16.23
CA GLY A 420 -1.47 -12.72 -16.87
C GLY A 420 -1.41 -11.54 -15.89
N ALA A 421 -1.77 -10.34 -16.37
CA ALA A 421 -1.62 -9.09 -15.62
C ALA A 421 -2.39 -9.06 -14.29
N LEU A 422 -3.57 -9.70 -14.22
CA LEU A 422 -4.40 -9.73 -13.01
C LEU A 422 -3.68 -10.28 -11.78
N LYS A 423 -2.69 -11.17 -11.98
CA LYS A 423 -1.87 -11.73 -10.90
C LYS A 423 -1.03 -10.67 -10.18
N TYR A 424 -0.75 -9.57 -10.86
CA TYR A 424 0.09 -8.46 -10.40
C TYR A 424 -0.72 -7.15 -10.25
N THR A 425 -2.06 -7.22 -10.32
CA THR A 425 -2.94 -6.07 -10.18
C THR A 425 -3.42 -5.93 -8.74
N ILE A 426 -3.30 -4.73 -8.18
CA ILE A 426 -3.87 -4.39 -6.89
C ILE A 426 -5.40 -4.37 -6.99
N SER A 427 -6.09 -5.03 -6.04
CA SER A 427 -7.54 -4.96 -5.92
C SER A 427 -8.06 -5.32 -4.52
N ALA A 428 -9.17 -4.70 -4.13
CA ALA A 428 -10.00 -5.09 -2.98
C ALA A 428 -10.78 -6.40 -3.21
N ASN A 429 -10.66 -7.00 -4.38
CA ASN A 429 -11.18 -8.31 -4.75
C ASN A 429 -12.72 -8.41 -4.64
N PHE A 430 -13.29 -9.61 -4.43
CA PHE A 430 -14.76 -9.76 -4.40
C PHE A 430 -15.44 -8.87 -3.33
N PRO A 431 -14.82 -8.56 -2.17
CA PRO A 431 -15.38 -7.57 -1.24
C PRO A 431 -15.50 -6.17 -1.85
N GLY A 432 -14.51 -5.75 -2.65
CA GLY A 432 -14.56 -4.50 -3.42
C GLY A 432 -15.70 -4.46 -4.43
N VAL A 433 -15.81 -5.51 -5.23
CA VAL A 433 -16.91 -5.68 -6.20
C VAL A 433 -18.27 -5.63 -5.50
N ALA A 434 -18.43 -6.38 -4.40
CA ALA A 434 -19.70 -6.44 -3.68
C ALA A 434 -20.13 -5.07 -3.15
N ARG A 435 -19.20 -4.35 -2.48
CA ARG A 435 -19.46 -2.99 -1.99
C ARG A 435 -19.90 -2.05 -3.11
N LYS A 436 -19.19 -2.06 -4.24
CA LYS A 436 -19.51 -1.21 -5.38
C LYS A 436 -20.93 -1.47 -5.89
N ILE A 437 -21.31 -2.74 -6.08
CA ILE A 437 -22.64 -3.10 -6.57
C ILE A 437 -23.73 -2.70 -5.56
N ILE A 438 -23.49 -2.90 -4.26
CA ILE A 438 -24.42 -2.49 -3.20
C ILE A 438 -24.61 -0.97 -3.24
N GLU A 439 -23.52 -0.21 -3.22
CA GLU A 439 -23.52 1.26 -3.24
C GLU A 439 -24.25 1.81 -4.47
N ASP A 440 -23.89 1.33 -5.66
CA ASP A 440 -24.50 1.77 -6.92
C ASP A 440 -26.01 1.46 -6.97
N ARG A 441 -26.45 0.29 -6.48
CA ARG A 441 -27.86 -0.15 -6.58
C ARG A 441 -28.78 0.38 -5.49
N THR A 442 -28.24 0.78 -4.35
CA THR A 442 -29.01 1.25 -3.19
C THR A 442 -28.81 2.73 -2.90
N ASN A 443 -27.92 3.40 -3.64
CA ASN A 443 -27.46 4.76 -3.37
C ASN A 443 -26.91 4.90 -1.94
N SER A 444 -26.28 3.84 -1.43
CA SER A 444 -25.69 3.82 -0.09
C SER A 444 -24.48 4.74 -0.03
N ALA A 445 -24.32 5.40 1.10
CA ALA A 445 -23.19 6.28 1.32
C ALA A 445 -21.88 5.55 1.61
N ASN A 446 -21.97 4.35 2.20
CA ASN A 446 -20.81 3.54 2.55
C ASN A 446 -21.25 2.11 2.85
N SER A 447 -20.55 1.14 2.27
CA SER A 447 -20.68 -0.28 2.62
C SER A 447 -19.35 -0.84 3.14
N LEU A 448 -19.38 -1.51 4.29
CA LEU A 448 -18.22 -2.14 4.93
C LEU A 448 -18.34 -3.67 4.84
N PHE A 449 -17.23 -4.35 4.57
CA PHE A 449 -17.16 -5.81 4.57
C PHE A 449 -16.38 -6.29 5.79
N LEU A 450 -16.92 -7.25 6.54
CA LEU A 450 -16.19 -7.97 7.57
C LEU A 450 -15.91 -9.39 7.12
N GLN A 451 -14.71 -9.88 7.45
CA GLN A 451 -14.33 -11.23 7.11
C GLN A 451 -14.89 -12.22 8.13
N GLY A 452 -15.50 -13.30 7.65
CA GLY A 452 -15.96 -14.42 8.47
C GLY A 452 -14.84 -15.44 8.79
N THR A 453 -15.22 -16.66 9.15
CA THR A 453 -14.26 -17.75 9.43
C THR A 453 -13.80 -18.42 8.14
N THR A 454 -12.67 -17.99 7.60
CA THR A 454 -12.27 -18.38 6.23
C THR A 454 -11.05 -19.28 6.12
N GLY A 455 -10.39 -19.68 7.22
CA GLY A 455 -9.09 -20.36 7.21
C GLY A 455 -8.93 -21.52 6.21
N ASP A 456 -10.01 -22.23 5.93
CA ASP A 456 -10.11 -23.36 5.01
C ASP A 456 -11.12 -23.14 3.87
N ILE A 457 -11.62 -21.92 3.66
CA ILE A 457 -12.64 -21.61 2.64
C ILE A 457 -12.03 -20.84 1.47
N ASN A 458 -12.13 -21.40 0.26
CA ASN A 458 -11.80 -20.72 -1.00
C ASN A 458 -13.07 -20.39 -1.81
N PRO A 459 -13.02 -19.44 -2.76
CA PRO A 459 -14.15 -19.17 -3.63
C PRO A 459 -14.46 -20.32 -4.60
N THR A 460 -15.74 -20.62 -4.78
CA THR A 460 -16.23 -21.59 -5.78
C THR A 460 -16.15 -21.05 -7.21
N ASP A 461 -16.29 -19.74 -7.38
CA ASP A 461 -16.31 -19.09 -8.69
C ASP A 461 -14.92 -18.75 -9.20
N ASN A 462 -14.78 -18.70 -10.53
CA ASN A 462 -13.56 -18.22 -11.17
C ASN A 462 -13.67 -16.72 -11.48
N GLY A 463 -13.31 -15.89 -10.49
CA GLY A 463 -13.17 -14.45 -10.64
C GLY A 463 -13.99 -13.64 -9.64
N GLU A 464 -13.40 -12.56 -9.17
CA GLU A 464 -13.96 -11.68 -8.14
C GLU A 464 -15.29 -11.04 -8.51
N GLU A 465 -15.53 -10.81 -9.80
CA GLU A 465 -16.78 -10.22 -10.30
C GLU A 465 -17.99 -11.13 -10.02
N ILE A 466 -17.82 -12.46 -10.13
CA ILE A 466 -18.91 -13.42 -9.97
C ILE A 466 -19.27 -13.55 -8.48
N SER A 467 -18.29 -13.84 -7.63
CA SER A 467 -18.53 -13.96 -6.19
C SER A 467 -18.98 -12.63 -5.57
N GLY A 468 -18.41 -11.52 -6.03
CA GLY A 468 -18.78 -10.18 -5.56
C GLY A 468 -20.21 -9.82 -5.92
N LYS A 469 -20.65 -10.15 -7.14
CA LYS A 469 -22.04 -9.99 -7.57
C LYS A 469 -23.00 -10.85 -6.76
N LYS A 470 -22.71 -12.15 -6.57
CA LYS A 470 -23.55 -13.05 -5.77
C LYS A 470 -23.70 -12.55 -4.33
N LEU A 471 -22.60 -12.11 -3.72
CA LEU A 471 -22.62 -11.56 -2.37
C LEU A 471 -23.44 -10.28 -2.30
N ALA A 472 -23.24 -9.34 -3.23
CA ALA A 472 -24.03 -8.10 -3.29
C ALA A 472 -25.53 -8.37 -3.49
N GLU A 473 -25.88 -9.33 -4.36
CA GLU A 473 -27.27 -9.71 -4.59
C GLU A 473 -27.94 -10.25 -3.32
N GLU A 474 -27.25 -11.10 -2.55
CA GLU A 474 -27.81 -11.57 -1.28
C GLU A 474 -27.91 -10.45 -0.25
N VAL A 475 -26.91 -9.55 -0.15
CA VAL A 475 -27.00 -8.39 0.76
C VAL A 475 -28.23 -7.55 0.40
N ILE A 476 -28.42 -7.21 -0.87
CA ILE A 476 -29.59 -6.45 -1.35
C ILE A 476 -30.89 -7.23 -1.10
N ALA A 477 -30.89 -8.55 -1.26
CA ALA A 477 -32.05 -9.37 -0.95
C ALA A 477 -32.40 -9.31 0.55
N VAL A 478 -31.42 -9.38 1.45
CA VAL A 478 -31.61 -9.22 2.90
C VAL A 478 -32.18 -7.84 3.24
N LEU A 479 -31.67 -6.77 2.61
CA LEU A 479 -32.15 -5.40 2.82
C LEU A 479 -33.64 -5.20 2.43
N ASN A 480 -34.16 -6.04 1.52
CA ASN A 480 -35.55 -6.01 1.07
C ASN A 480 -36.48 -6.96 1.85
N ARG A 481 -35.95 -7.74 2.79
CA ARG A 481 -36.73 -8.60 3.70
C ARG A 481 -37.00 -7.86 5.03
N PRO A 482 -37.97 -8.31 5.84
CA PRO A 482 -38.11 -7.80 7.20
C PRO A 482 -36.82 -8.01 8.00
N MET A 483 -36.28 -6.92 8.56
CA MET A 483 -35.07 -6.93 9.40
C MET A 483 -35.44 -6.66 10.86
N LYS A 484 -34.66 -7.19 11.79
CA LYS A 484 -34.84 -6.98 13.24
C LYS A 484 -34.21 -5.64 13.64
N LYS A 485 -34.98 -4.71 14.19
CA LYS A 485 -34.43 -3.48 14.78
C LYS A 485 -33.51 -3.82 15.96
N ILE A 486 -32.35 -3.17 16.02
CA ILE A 486 -31.39 -3.30 17.12
C ILE A 486 -31.70 -2.21 18.16
N GLU A 487 -31.86 -2.65 19.40
CA GLU A 487 -32.14 -1.82 20.57
C GLU A 487 -31.18 -2.21 21.69
N GLY A 488 -30.91 -1.27 22.61
CA GLY A 488 -30.05 -1.51 23.76
C GLY A 488 -28.81 -0.62 23.80
N THR A 489 -27.95 -0.88 24.78
CA THR A 489 -26.70 -0.14 24.98
C THR A 489 -25.52 -0.84 24.34
N ILE A 490 -24.51 -0.06 23.97
CA ILE A 490 -23.23 -0.55 23.46
C ILE A 490 -22.38 -1.00 24.65
N SER A 491 -21.75 -2.17 24.50
CA SER A 491 -20.70 -2.65 25.41
C SER A 491 -19.53 -3.17 24.58
N PHE A 492 -18.33 -3.06 25.13
CA PHE A 492 -17.11 -3.51 24.47
C PHE A 492 -16.11 -4.00 25.52
N SER A 493 -15.28 -4.95 25.13
CA SER A 493 -14.19 -5.47 25.95
C SER A 493 -13.03 -5.90 25.06
N LEU A 494 -11.83 -5.83 25.59
CA LEU A 494 -10.63 -6.33 24.96
C LEU A 494 -9.80 -7.01 26.03
N ASP A 495 -9.39 -8.23 25.74
CA ASP A 495 -8.56 -9.03 26.63
C ASP A 495 -7.42 -9.67 25.82
N THR A 496 -6.34 -10.03 26.50
CA THR A 496 -5.20 -10.73 25.93
C THR A 496 -5.04 -12.07 26.65
N LEU A 497 -5.27 -13.15 25.93
CA LEU A 497 -5.11 -14.50 26.46
C LEU A 497 -3.67 -14.97 26.21
N ASN A 498 -2.94 -15.25 27.29
CA ASN A 498 -1.66 -15.93 27.20
C ASN A 498 -1.91 -17.44 27.21
N VAL A 499 -1.84 -18.07 26.04
CA VAL A 499 -2.00 -19.51 25.90
C VAL A 499 -0.61 -20.15 26.09
N PRO A 500 -0.39 -20.98 27.12
CA PRO A 500 0.90 -21.65 27.30
C PRO A 500 1.12 -22.63 26.15
N ILE A 501 2.09 -22.32 25.28
CA ILE A 501 2.52 -23.22 24.22
C ILE A 501 3.72 -24.00 24.75
N VAL A 502 3.64 -25.33 24.71
CA VAL A 502 4.83 -26.18 24.86
C VAL A 502 5.43 -26.30 23.47
N PRO A 503 6.60 -25.68 23.19
CA PRO A 503 7.22 -25.79 21.88
C PRO A 503 7.54 -27.24 21.59
N PHE A 504 7.24 -27.71 20.37
CA PHE A 504 7.78 -28.98 19.90
C PHE A 504 9.31 -28.92 19.97
N SER A 505 9.92 -29.96 20.52
CA SER A 505 11.36 -30.18 20.44
C SER A 505 11.77 -30.30 18.96
N LYS A 506 13.03 -29.98 18.64
CA LYS A 506 13.59 -30.19 17.29
C LYS A 506 13.49 -31.64 16.80
N THR A 507 13.23 -32.59 17.70
CA THR A 507 13.04 -34.01 17.38
C THR A 507 11.58 -34.36 17.09
N GLU A 508 10.63 -33.50 17.47
CA GLU A 508 9.18 -33.66 17.23
C GLU A 508 8.71 -32.95 15.95
N VAL A 509 9.52 -32.05 15.39
CA VAL A 509 9.32 -31.35 14.09
C VAL A 509 10.24 -31.97 13.05
#